data_AF-A0A452IAE6-F1
#
_entry.id   AF-A0A452IAE6-F1
#
_cell.length_a   1.000
_cell.length_b   1.000
_cell.length_c   1.000
_cell.angle_alpha   90.00
_cell.angle_beta   90.00
_cell.angle_gamma   90.00
#
_symmetry.space_group_name_H-M   'P 1'
#
loop_
_entity.id
_entity.type
_entity.pdbx_description
1 polymer ?
#
loop_
_entity_poly.entity_id
_entity_poly.type
_entity_poly.pdbx_seq_one_letter_code
_entity_poly.pdbx_strand_id
1 'polypeptide(L)'
;MSGGEACDGKKLVRSSSGLRMVPKHHAARSPFGLDEPPWVPDKDCPRCMQCETKFDFITRKHHCRRCGKCFCDKCCSKKVPLPRMCFVDPVRQCAECALISQKETEFYDKQLKVLMNGATFSVARGTSEKSELMVCRLSNNQRYLFLDGDSHYEIEIAQISTVQILTEGFTPGEKDIHTYTSLLESQHITEGGNTRATGMLLQCKVPESEELTQMKFTASEDFNSNKKLSAAWLAAMHKAAKLLYESRDQ
;
A
#
# COMPACT_ATOMS: atom_id res chain seq x y z
N MET A 1 13.50 18.76 27.34
CA MET A 1 12.68 17.76 28.05
C MET A 1 12.36 16.66 27.05
N SER A 2 12.68 15.43 27.44
CA SER A 2 12.79 14.23 26.61
C SER A 2 11.47 13.79 25.96
N GLY A 3 11.38 13.91 24.64
CA GLY A 3 10.42 13.15 23.82
C GLY A 3 10.95 11.73 23.65
N GLY A 4 10.63 10.85 24.59
CA GLY A 4 10.94 9.43 24.47
C GLY A 4 10.15 8.84 23.31
N GLU A 5 10.85 8.43 22.26
CA GLU A 5 10.34 7.55 21.22
C GLU A 5 9.65 6.35 21.90
N ALA A 6 8.33 6.27 21.81
CA ALA A 6 7.63 5.09 22.30
C ALA A 6 8.17 3.90 21.51
N CYS A 7 8.84 2.97 22.20
CA CYS A 7 9.21 1.70 21.62
C CYS A 7 7.91 1.01 21.20
N ASP A 8 7.55 1.15 19.93
CA ASP A 8 6.34 0.59 19.31
C ASP A 8 6.40 -0.93 19.43
N GLY A 9 5.96 -1.43 20.59
CA GLY A 9 6.11 -2.81 20.97
C GLY A 9 5.30 -3.67 20.01
N LYS A 10 5.96 -4.64 19.38
CA LYS A 10 5.29 -5.71 18.63
C LYS A 10 5.02 -6.89 19.57
N LYS A 11 3.96 -7.65 19.30
CA LYS A 11 3.62 -8.89 19.98
C LYS A 11 3.42 -10.01 18.98
N LEU A 12 3.79 -11.22 19.39
CA LEU A 12 3.51 -12.44 18.63
C LEU A 12 2.12 -12.96 19.00
N VAL A 13 1.31 -13.23 18.00
CA VAL A 13 -0.04 -13.80 18.13
C VAL A 13 -0.10 -15.08 17.31
N ARG A 14 -0.52 -16.18 17.93
CA ARG A 14 -0.76 -17.45 17.25
C ARG A 14 -2.25 -17.59 16.97
N SER A 15 -2.60 -17.92 15.72
CA SER A 15 -3.95 -18.33 15.32
C SER A 15 -3.92 -19.66 14.57
N SER A 16 -5.10 -20.18 14.20
CA SER A 16 -5.22 -21.34 13.30
C SER A 16 -4.54 -21.11 11.94
N SER A 17 -4.39 -19.84 11.53
CA SER A 17 -3.74 -19.47 10.29
C SER A 17 -2.21 -19.46 10.37
N GLY A 18 -1.63 -19.32 11.56
CA GLY A 18 -0.18 -19.29 11.76
C GLY A 18 0.26 -18.27 12.82
N LEU A 19 1.55 -17.97 12.80
CA LEU A 19 2.17 -16.97 13.69
C LEU A 19 2.16 -15.58 13.03
N ARG A 20 1.66 -14.58 13.75
CA ARG A 20 1.62 -13.18 13.33
C ARG A 20 2.40 -12.28 14.28
N MET A 21 3.05 -11.25 13.74
CA MET A 21 3.73 -10.21 14.51
C MET A 21 2.94 -8.89 14.38
N VAL A 22 2.09 -8.60 15.35
CA VAL A 22 1.19 -7.44 15.32
C VAL A 22 1.63 -6.36 16.30
N PRO A 23 1.33 -5.07 16.07
CA PRO A 23 1.55 -4.02 17.07
C PRO A 23 0.75 -4.29 18.35
N LYS A 24 1.29 -3.92 19.51
CA LYS A 24 0.59 -4.05 20.80
C LYS A 24 -0.62 -3.13 20.88
N HIS A 25 -0.49 -1.92 20.34
CA HIS A 25 -1.54 -0.90 20.33
C HIS A 25 -2.13 -0.77 18.93
N HIS A 26 -3.46 -0.70 18.83
CA HIS A 26 -4.14 -0.55 17.54
C HIS A 26 -3.73 0.74 16.82
N ALA A 27 -3.47 1.82 17.58
CA ALA A 27 -2.95 3.06 17.02
C ALA A 27 -1.61 2.85 16.30
N ALA A 28 -0.77 1.88 16.67
CA ALA A 28 0.51 1.64 15.98
C ALA A 28 0.36 0.76 14.72
N ARG A 29 -0.87 0.47 14.26
CA ARG A 29 -1.10 -0.35 13.06
C ARG A 29 -0.74 0.43 11.79
N SER A 30 -0.01 -0.25 10.91
CA SER A 30 0.27 0.26 9.56
C SER A 30 -1.05 0.38 8.77
N PRO A 31 -1.28 1.49 8.06
CA PRO A 31 -2.50 1.70 7.27
C PRO A 31 -2.59 0.80 6.02
N PHE A 32 -1.49 0.10 5.66
CA PHE A 32 -1.49 -0.91 4.59
C PHE A 32 -1.90 -2.31 5.07
N GLY A 33 -2.06 -2.47 6.39
CA GLY A 33 -2.37 -3.74 7.01
C GLY A 33 -3.83 -4.14 6.78
N LEU A 34 -4.06 -5.44 6.65
CA LEU A 34 -5.37 -6.07 6.54
C LEU A 34 -5.65 -6.94 7.76
N ASP A 35 -6.92 -7.15 8.05
CA ASP A 35 -7.35 -8.10 9.07
C ASP A 35 -7.35 -9.55 8.57
N GLU A 36 -7.15 -10.48 9.50
CA GLU A 36 -7.25 -11.90 9.20
C GLU A 36 -8.74 -12.23 8.94
N PRO A 37 -9.10 -12.80 7.78
CA PRO A 37 -10.49 -13.14 7.49
C PRO A 37 -10.94 -14.33 8.35
N PRO A 38 -12.22 -14.39 8.73
CA PRO A 38 -12.76 -15.58 9.35
C PRO A 38 -12.71 -16.76 8.38
N TRP A 39 -12.35 -17.93 8.88
CA TRP A 39 -12.42 -19.15 8.09
C TRP A 39 -13.87 -19.59 7.93
N VAL A 40 -14.24 -20.00 6.72
CA VAL A 40 -15.51 -20.69 6.51
C VAL A 40 -15.52 -21.96 7.37
N PRO A 41 -16.52 -22.16 8.24
CA PRO A 41 -16.57 -23.35 9.07
C PRO A 41 -16.59 -24.64 8.24
N ASP A 42 -15.91 -25.68 8.70
CA ASP A 42 -15.80 -26.93 7.96
C ASP A 42 -17.15 -27.57 7.63
N LYS A 43 -18.14 -27.41 8.52
CA LYS A 43 -19.52 -27.90 8.31
C LYS A 43 -20.22 -27.23 7.12
N ASP A 44 -19.86 -26.00 6.81
CA ASP A 44 -20.47 -25.17 5.77
C ASP A 44 -19.70 -25.29 4.44
N CYS A 45 -18.67 -26.13 4.38
CA CYS A 45 -17.83 -26.37 3.20
C CYS A 45 -17.80 -27.86 2.82
N PRO A 46 -18.87 -28.41 2.20
CA PRO A 46 -18.91 -29.82 1.79
C PRO A 46 -18.08 -30.10 0.52
N ARG A 47 -17.74 -29.06 -0.25
CA ARG A 47 -17.04 -29.13 -1.53
C ARG A 47 -16.00 -28.02 -1.64
N CYS A 48 -14.94 -28.26 -2.42
CA CYS A 48 -13.94 -27.26 -2.73
C CYS A 48 -14.58 -26.03 -3.38
N MET A 49 -14.31 -24.83 -2.83
CA MET A 49 -14.87 -23.56 -3.33
C MET A 49 -14.27 -23.07 -4.65
N GLN A 50 -13.44 -23.89 -5.32
CA GLN A 50 -12.87 -23.60 -6.65
C GLN A 50 -13.27 -24.66 -7.69
N CYS A 51 -13.09 -25.94 -7.38
CA CYS A 51 -13.27 -27.04 -8.34
C CYS A 51 -14.43 -27.98 -7.98
N GLU A 52 -15.21 -27.65 -6.95
CA GLU A 52 -16.42 -28.37 -6.51
C GLU A 52 -16.25 -29.84 -6.12
N THR A 53 -15.00 -30.34 -6.09
CA THR A 53 -14.68 -31.68 -5.61
C THR A 53 -15.19 -31.85 -4.18
N LYS A 54 -15.94 -32.92 -3.95
CA LYS A 54 -16.47 -33.28 -2.64
C LYS A 54 -15.33 -33.62 -1.69
N PHE A 55 -15.41 -33.13 -0.46
CA PHE A 55 -14.48 -33.55 0.59
C PHE A 55 -14.90 -34.89 1.18
N ASP A 56 -13.91 -35.72 1.47
CA ASP A 56 -14.06 -37.04 2.06
C ASP A 56 -12.79 -37.39 2.87
N PHE A 57 -12.62 -38.66 3.22
CA PHE A 57 -11.46 -39.11 4.00
C PHE A 57 -10.11 -38.97 3.24
N ILE A 58 -10.14 -38.91 1.90
CA ILE A 58 -8.96 -38.77 1.04
C ILE A 58 -8.73 -37.29 0.70
N THR A 59 -9.79 -36.59 0.31
CA THR A 59 -9.77 -35.17 -0.06
C THR A 59 -10.05 -34.32 1.18
N ARG A 60 -8.98 -33.87 1.85
CA ARG A 60 -9.08 -33.02 3.05
C ARG A 60 -9.36 -31.55 2.71
N LYS A 61 -9.94 -30.83 3.69
CA LYS A 61 -10.23 -29.39 3.62
C LYS A 61 -8.99 -28.57 3.95
N HIS A 62 -8.82 -27.46 3.23
CA HIS A 62 -7.75 -26.50 3.46
C HIS A 62 -8.24 -25.06 3.30
N HIS A 63 -7.99 -24.21 4.28
CA HIS A 63 -8.35 -22.80 4.19
C HIS A 63 -7.25 -21.94 3.61
N CYS A 64 -7.63 -21.02 2.73
CA CYS A 64 -6.75 -19.95 2.28
C CYS A 64 -6.60 -18.92 3.38
N ARG A 65 -5.36 -18.62 3.80
CA ARG A 65 -5.11 -17.66 4.90
C ARG A 65 -5.39 -16.20 4.53
N ARG A 66 -5.54 -15.89 3.23
CA ARG A 66 -5.88 -14.54 2.76
C ARG A 66 -7.37 -14.28 2.59
N CYS A 67 -8.18 -15.30 2.26
CA CYS A 67 -9.62 -15.10 2.02
C CYS A 67 -10.55 -15.95 2.90
N GLY A 68 -10.02 -16.85 3.74
CA GLY A 68 -10.81 -17.68 4.64
C GLY A 68 -11.64 -18.79 3.98
N LYS A 69 -11.76 -18.81 2.65
CA LYS A 69 -12.46 -19.85 1.88
C LYS A 69 -11.77 -21.21 1.98
N CYS A 70 -12.52 -22.28 1.75
CA CYS A 70 -12.09 -23.67 1.92
C CYS A 70 -11.95 -24.43 0.58
N PHE A 71 -10.84 -25.14 0.43
CA PHE A 71 -10.36 -25.71 -0.83
C PHE A 71 -9.77 -27.11 -0.63
N CYS A 72 -9.61 -27.87 -1.72
CA CYS A 72 -8.76 -29.06 -1.74
C CYS A 72 -7.27 -28.67 -1.88
N ASP A 73 -6.36 -29.62 -1.64
CA ASP A 73 -4.92 -29.34 -1.67
C ASP A 73 -4.47 -28.79 -3.04
N LYS A 74 -4.97 -29.36 -4.15
CA LYS A 74 -4.64 -28.91 -5.52
C LYS A 74 -4.97 -27.43 -5.76
N CYS A 75 -6.11 -26.95 -5.26
CA CYS A 75 -6.55 -25.57 -5.43
C CYS A 75 -5.90 -24.59 -4.44
N CYS A 76 -5.25 -25.09 -3.40
CA CYS A 76 -4.72 -24.29 -2.30
C CYS A 76 -3.38 -24.84 -1.78
N SER A 77 -2.43 -25.14 -2.66
CA SER A 77 -1.15 -25.78 -2.32
C SER A 77 0.00 -24.79 -2.08
N LYS A 78 -0.12 -23.55 -2.54
CA LYS A 78 0.97 -22.56 -2.50
C LYS A 78 1.12 -21.99 -1.10
N LYS A 79 2.37 -21.85 -0.63
CA LYS A 79 2.74 -21.04 0.53
C LYS A 79 3.39 -19.74 0.06
N VAL A 80 2.83 -18.59 0.42
CA VAL A 80 3.27 -17.27 -0.05
C VAL A 80 3.34 -16.31 1.15
N PRO A 81 4.33 -15.40 1.19
CA PRO A 81 4.36 -14.32 2.18
C PRO A 81 3.03 -13.54 2.19
N LEU A 82 2.60 -13.10 3.37
CA LEU A 82 1.41 -12.27 3.53
C LEU A 82 1.65 -11.13 4.54
N PRO A 83 2.53 -10.16 4.21
CA PRO A 83 2.94 -9.10 5.12
C PRO A 83 1.79 -8.18 5.55
N ARG A 84 0.80 -7.96 4.66
CA ARG A 84 -0.38 -7.15 4.96
C ARG A 84 -1.17 -7.66 6.16
N MET A 85 -1.22 -8.97 6.39
CA MET A 85 -1.87 -9.56 7.58
C MET A 85 -0.86 -9.91 8.68
N CYS A 86 0.36 -9.39 8.60
CA CYS A 86 1.42 -9.54 9.59
C CYS A 86 1.87 -10.98 9.86
N PHE A 87 1.68 -11.91 8.92
CA PHE A 87 2.22 -13.27 9.05
C PHE A 87 3.75 -13.28 8.98
N VAL A 88 4.38 -14.00 9.90
CA VAL A 88 5.85 -14.11 9.98
C VAL A 88 6.39 -15.03 8.88
N ASP A 89 5.74 -16.17 8.68
CA ASP A 89 6.14 -17.17 7.69
C ASP A 89 5.19 -17.20 6.49
N PRO A 90 5.64 -17.69 5.31
CA PRO A 90 4.74 -17.94 4.18
C PRO A 90 3.57 -18.86 4.54
N VAL A 91 2.35 -18.41 4.23
CA VAL A 91 1.10 -19.10 4.59
C VAL A 91 0.42 -19.71 3.38
N ARG A 92 -0.38 -20.77 3.62
CA ARG A 92 -1.14 -21.46 2.58
C ARG A 92 -2.20 -20.54 1.95
N GLN A 93 -2.24 -20.45 0.63
CA GLN A 93 -3.20 -19.64 -0.10
C GLN A 93 -3.79 -20.38 -1.32
N CYS A 94 -5.02 -20.02 -1.71
CA CYS A 94 -5.58 -20.45 -2.99
C CYS A 94 -4.81 -19.82 -4.16
N ALA A 95 -4.96 -20.38 -5.36
CA ALA A 95 -4.25 -19.92 -6.55
C ALA A 95 -4.42 -18.42 -6.83
N GLU A 96 -5.65 -17.90 -6.70
CA GLU A 96 -5.97 -16.49 -6.92
C GLU A 96 -5.29 -15.58 -5.88
N CYS A 97 -5.46 -15.86 -4.59
CA CYS A 97 -4.85 -15.09 -3.52
C CYS A 97 -3.31 -15.10 -3.58
N ALA A 98 -2.73 -16.22 -3.98
CA ALA A 98 -1.29 -16.36 -4.14
C ALA A 98 -0.74 -15.37 -5.19
N LEU A 99 -1.44 -15.19 -6.32
CA LEU A 99 -1.04 -14.22 -7.35
C LEU A 99 -1.09 -12.78 -6.83
N ILE A 100 -2.13 -12.45 -6.06
CA ILE A 100 -2.28 -11.11 -5.48
C ILE A 100 -1.17 -10.85 -4.45
N SER A 101 -0.96 -11.77 -3.52
CA SER A 101 0.09 -11.64 -2.48
C SER A 101 1.49 -11.54 -3.07
N GLN A 102 1.77 -12.21 -4.19
CA GLN A 102 3.07 -12.09 -4.88
C GLN A 102 3.30 -10.69 -5.43
N LYS A 103 2.27 -10.08 -6.05
CA LYS A 103 2.33 -8.69 -6.50
C LYS A 103 2.51 -7.72 -5.34
N GLU A 104 1.79 -7.95 -4.23
CA GLU A 104 1.94 -7.16 -3.00
C GLU A 104 3.34 -7.31 -2.38
N THR A 105 3.95 -8.50 -2.43
CA THR A 105 5.28 -8.76 -1.86
C THR A 105 6.35 -7.88 -2.52
N GLU A 106 6.26 -7.65 -3.83
CA GLU A 106 7.19 -6.75 -4.52
C GLU A 106 7.14 -5.31 -3.96
N PHE A 107 5.97 -4.84 -3.54
CA PHE A 107 5.84 -3.54 -2.89
C PHE A 107 6.61 -3.50 -1.56
N TYR A 108 6.44 -4.50 -0.69
CA TYR A 108 7.11 -4.56 0.60
C TYR A 108 8.63 -4.75 0.49
N ASP A 109 9.09 -5.53 -0.49
CA ASP A 109 10.52 -5.84 -0.65
C ASP A 109 11.33 -4.68 -1.23
N LYS A 110 10.74 -3.95 -2.18
CA LYS A 110 11.42 -2.91 -2.97
C LYS A 110 10.88 -1.52 -2.68
N GLN A 111 9.58 -1.31 -2.90
CA GLN A 111 8.98 0.03 -2.96
C GLN A 111 8.87 0.69 -1.59
N LEU A 112 8.55 -0.08 -0.55
CA LEU A 112 8.45 0.43 0.81
C LEU A 112 9.78 1.01 1.30
N LYS A 113 10.91 0.36 0.98
CA LYS A 113 12.24 0.87 1.32
C LYS A 113 12.54 2.19 0.59
N VAL A 114 12.15 2.31 -0.67
CA VAL A 114 12.27 3.57 -1.43
C VAL A 114 11.50 4.69 -0.73
N LEU A 115 10.27 4.41 -0.30
CA LEU A 115 9.44 5.40 0.38
C LEU A 115 10.01 5.83 1.73
N MET A 116 10.56 4.90 2.51
CA MET A 116 11.16 5.17 3.83
C MET A 116 12.52 5.88 3.74
N ASN A 117 13.32 5.59 2.72
CA ASN A 117 14.60 6.28 2.48
C ASN A 117 14.38 7.75 2.09
N GLY A 118 13.26 8.04 1.45
CA GLY A 118 12.85 9.38 1.06
C GLY A 118 13.45 9.87 -0.26
N ALA A 119 12.87 10.95 -0.76
CA ALA A 119 13.37 11.67 -1.93
C ALA A 119 13.07 13.17 -1.79
N THR A 120 13.85 14.00 -2.50
CA THR A 120 13.71 15.45 -2.43
C THR A 120 12.74 15.94 -3.51
N PHE A 121 11.86 16.88 -3.14
CA PHE A 121 10.88 17.52 -4.01
C PHE A 121 10.77 19.01 -3.70
N SER A 122 10.44 19.81 -4.71
CA SER A 122 9.91 21.16 -4.49
C SER A 122 8.42 21.05 -4.21
N VAL A 123 8.00 21.45 -3.01
CA VAL A 123 6.64 21.29 -2.50
C VAL A 123 5.95 22.66 -2.43
N ALA A 124 4.80 22.79 -3.08
CA ALA A 124 3.92 23.94 -2.99
C ALA A 124 2.58 23.54 -2.36
N ARG A 125 2.00 24.39 -1.51
CA ARG A 125 0.74 24.12 -0.80
C ARG A 125 -0.37 25.06 -1.27
N GLY A 126 -1.55 24.52 -1.53
CA GLY A 126 -2.70 25.27 -2.04
C GLY A 126 -2.38 25.97 -3.36
N THR A 127 -2.78 27.23 -3.49
CA THR A 127 -2.50 28.09 -4.66
C THR A 127 -1.25 28.95 -4.48
N SER A 128 -0.42 28.68 -3.46
CA SER A 128 0.79 29.45 -3.22
C SER A 128 1.81 29.25 -4.34
N GLU A 129 2.32 30.34 -4.90
CA GLU A 129 3.46 30.31 -5.84
C GLU A 129 4.79 30.01 -5.14
N LYS A 130 4.85 30.19 -3.81
CA LYS A 130 6.03 29.84 -3.02
C LYS A 130 6.12 28.33 -2.85
N SER A 131 7.19 27.74 -3.38
CA SER A 131 7.57 26.36 -3.14
C SER A 131 8.79 26.27 -2.23
N GLU A 132 8.89 25.16 -1.50
CA GLU A 132 10.00 24.86 -0.59
C GLU A 132 10.64 23.52 -0.98
N LEU A 133 11.96 23.41 -0.91
CA LEU A 133 12.64 22.16 -1.17
C LEU A 133 12.58 21.28 0.09
N MET A 134 11.93 20.12 0.00
CA MET A 134 11.69 19.24 1.13
C MET A 134 12.09 17.80 0.83
N VAL A 135 12.62 17.11 1.85
CA VAL A 135 12.82 15.66 1.85
C VAL A 135 11.51 15.00 2.29
N CYS A 136 10.96 14.15 1.43
CA CYS A 136 9.68 13.49 1.63
C CYS A 136 9.90 12.00 1.89
N ARG A 137 9.43 11.48 3.03
CA ARG A 137 9.64 10.07 3.41
C ARG A 137 8.50 9.50 4.26
N LEU A 138 8.30 8.19 4.19
CA LEU A 138 7.40 7.49 5.11
C LEU A 138 8.08 7.22 6.46
N SER A 139 7.30 7.37 7.53
CA SER A 139 7.63 6.90 8.87
C SER A 139 7.86 5.38 8.95
N ASN A 140 8.54 4.92 9.99
CA ASN A 140 8.89 3.50 10.20
C ASN A 140 7.68 2.56 10.36
N ASN A 141 6.58 3.06 10.92
CA ASN A 141 5.31 2.35 11.02
C ASN A 141 4.34 2.68 9.87
N GLN A 142 4.81 3.46 8.89
CA GLN A 142 4.10 3.93 7.72
C GLN A 142 2.82 4.72 8.01
N ARG A 143 2.68 5.31 9.20
CA ARG A 143 1.49 6.09 9.57
C ARG A 143 1.54 7.54 9.09
N TYR A 144 2.73 8.07 8.97
CA TYR A 144 2.98 9.45 8.57
C TYR A 144 3.86 9.53 7.32
N LEU A 145 3.55 10.50 6.47
CA LEU A 145 4.43 11.07 5.45
C LEU A 145 5.06 12.33 6.04
N PHE A 146 6.38 12.30 6.22
CA PHE A 146 7.16 13.43 6.72
C PHE A 146 7.67 14.27 5.56
N LEU A 147 7.55 15.59 5.71
CA LEU A 147 8.09 16.60 4.81
C LEU A 147 9.05 17.47 5.60
N ASP A 148 10.35 17.28 5.36
CA ASP A 148 11.45 17.90 6.09
C ASP A 148 12.16 18.93 5.19
N GLY A 149 12.04 20.23 5.50
CA GLY A 149 12.72 21.34 4.83
C GLY A 149 13.15 22.41 5.83
N ASP A 150 12.94 23.68 5.49
CA ASP A 150 12.96 24.79 6.45
C ASP A 150 11.80 24.66 7.46
N SER A 151 10.68 24.12 6.98
CA SER A 151 9.51 23.73 7.77
C SER A 151 9.45 22.20 7.94
N HIS A 152 8.79 21.75 9.00
CA HIS A 152 8.51 20.33 9.23
C HIS A 152 7.00 20.09 9.20
N TYR A 153 6.56 19.14 8.38
CA TYR A 153 5.15 18.71 8.32
C TYR A 153 5.03 17.20 8.47
N GLU A 154 4.00 16.78 9.21
CA GLU A 154 3.62 15.39 9.38
C GLU A 154 2.20 15.19 8.83
N ILE A 155 2.08 14.41 7.76
CA ILE A 155 0.78 14.10 7.14
C ILE A 155 0.42 12.68 7.53
N GLU A 156 -0.67 12.50 8.27
CA GLU A 156 -1.17 11.16 8.55
C GLU A 156 -1.69 10.51 7.27
N ILE A 157 -1.17 9.33 6.94
CA ILE A 157 -1.53 8.59 5.72
C ILE A 157 -3.03 8.28 5.67
N ALA A 158 -3.66 8.11 6.84
CA ALA A 158 -5.11 7.92 6.95
C ALA A 158 -5.92 9.12 6.43
N GLN A 159 -5.36 10.34 6.45
CA GLN A 159 -6.02 11.56 6.00
C GLN A 159 -5.86 11.83 4.49
N ILE A 160 -4.97 11.10 3.81
CA ILE A 160 -4.79 11.20 2.36
C ILE A 160 -6.08 10.74 1.68
N SER A 161 -6.70 11.63 0.91
CA SER A 161 -7.91 11.39 0.13
C SER A 161 -7.57 10.94 -1.28
N THR A 162 -6.69 11.69 -1.97
CA THR A 162 -6.30 11.41 -3.35
C THR A 162 -4.80 11.56 -3.55
N VAL A 163 -4.27 10.75 -4.46
CA VAL A 163 -2.89 10.80 -4.93
C VAL A 163 -2.93 10.75 -6.46
N GLN A 164 -2.42 11.79 -7.11
CA GLN A 164 -2.35 11.87 -8.57
C GLN A 164 -0.91 12.06 -8.99
N ILE A 165 -0.38 11.17 -9.84
CA ILE A 165 0.98 11.30 -10.39
C ILE A 165 0.93 12.21 -11.62
N LEU A 166 1.87 13.14 -11.69
CA LEU A 166 2.08 14.02 -12.84
C LEU A 166 3.17 13.41 -13.73
N THR A 167 2.93 13.33 -15.03
CA THR A 167 3.87 12.80 -16.02
C THR A 167 4.15 13.85 -17.11
N GLU A 168 5.37 13.85 -17.65
CA GLU A 168 5.69 14.64 -18.85
C GLU A 168 5.08 13.98 -20.10
N GLY A 169 4.36 14.75 -20.93
CA GLY A 169 3.95 14.32 -22.28
C GLY A 169 2.44 14.33 -22.61
N PHE A 170 1.57 14.73 -21.69
CA PHE A 170 0.14 14.94 -21.98
C PHE A 170 -0.27 16.38 -21.64
N THR A 171 -0.70 17.15 -22.65
CA THR A 171 -1.52 18.33 -22.41
C THR A 171 -2.92 17.85 -22.00
N PRO A 172 -3.55 18.39 -20.95
CA PRO A 172 -4.92 18.02 -20.60
C PRO A 172 -5.83 18.49 -21.74
N GLY A 173 -6.24 17.58 -22.62
CA GLY A 173 -7.45 17.79 -23.40
C GLY A 173 -8.62 17.90 -22.43
N GLU A 174 -9.55 18.81 -22.73
CA GLU A 174 -10.69 19.30 -21.93
C GLU A 174 -11.71 18.23 -21.46
N LYS A 175 -11.34 16.94 -21.38
CA LYS A 175 -12.21 15.85 -20.94
C LYS A 175 -11.63 14.92 -19.87
N ASP A 176 -10.39 15.11 -19.40
CA ASP A 176 -9.78 14.24 -18.38
C ASP A 176 -9.77 14.86 -16.97
N ILE A 177 -10.86 15.50 -16.57
CA ILE A 177 -11.18 15.67 -15.14
C ILE A 177 -12.06 14.49 -14.73
N HIS A 178 -11.45 13.31 -14.69
CA HIS A 178 -12.06 12.13 -14.11
C HIS A 178 -11.23 11.67 -12.91
N THR A 179 -11.62 12.22 -11.76
CA THR A 179 -11.60 11.55 -10.48
C THR A 179 -11.87 10.05 -10.70
N TYR A 180 -10.89 9.23 -10.36
CA TYR A 180 -11.01 7.76 -10.32
C TYR A 180 -11.09 7.02 -11.68
N THR A 181 -10.18 7.29 -12.63
CA THR A 181 -9.97 6.37 -13.77
C THR A 181 -8.49 6.18 -14.14
N SER A 182 -7.71 5.61 -13.22
CA SER A 182 -6.47 4.88 -13.57
C SER A 182 -6.23 3.66 -12.66
N LEU A 183 -7.20 3.32 -11.81
CA LEU A 183 -7.05 2.26 -10.81
C LEU A 183 -7.40 0.86 -11.34
N LEU A 184 -8.09 0.76 -12.49
CA LEU A 184 -8.43 -0.52 -13.15
C LEU A 184 -7.87 -0.67 -14.58
N GLU A 185 -7.51 0.41 -15.28
CA GLU A 185 -7.02 0.33 -16.68
C GLU A 185 -5.50 0.23 -16.86
N SER A 186 -4.71 0.34 -15.79
CA SER A 186 -3.26 0.07 -15.85
C SER A 186 -2.91 -1.43 -15.90
N GLN A 187 -3.76 -2.25 -16.53
CA GLN A 187 -3.34 -3.56 -17.04
C GLN A 187 -2.44 -3.45 -18.29
N HIS A 188 -2.22 -2.24 -18.82
CA HIS A 188 -1.22 -1.98 -19.84
C HIS A 188 -0.33 -0.77 -19.47
N ILE A 189 0.50 -0.90 -18.44
CA ILE A 189 1.88 -0.46 -18.65
C ILE A 189 2.56 -1.64 -19.32
N THR A 190 2.40 -1.70 -20.64
CA THR A 190 3.29 -2.50 -21.49
C THR A 190 4.73 -2.14 -21.14
N GLU A 191 5.60 -3.14 -21.14
CA GLU A 191 7.04 -3.10 -20.90
C GLU A 191 7.84 -2.16 -21.85
N GLY A 192 7.24 -1.10 -22.41
CA GLY A 192 7.88 -0.24 -23.41
C GLY A 192 7.53 1.25 -23.41
N GLY A 193 6.64 1.74 -22.53
CA GLY A 193 6.26 3.16 -22.48
C GLY A 193 6.90 3.90 -21.31
N ASN A 194 8.06 4.52 -21.52
CA ASN A 194 8.85 5.20 -20.48
C ASN A 194 8.27 6.58 -20.09
N THR A 195 6.97 6.65 -19.75
CA THR A 195 6.37 7.89 -19.24
C THR A 195 6.96 8.19 -17.86
N ARG A 196 7.70 9.29 -17.76
CA ARG A 196 8.45 9.64 -16.56
C ARG A 196 7.56 10.45 -15.61
N ALA A 197 7.38 9.95 -14.39
CA ALA A 197 6.75 10.71 -13.33
C ALA A 197 7.62 11.92 -12.96
N THR A 198 7.04 13.11 -13.02
CA THR A 198 7.70 14.40 -12.76
C THR A 198 7.20 15.10 -11.51
N GLY A 199 6.05 14.68 -11.01
CA GLY A 199 5.49 15.21 -9.78
C GLY A 199 4.31 14.40 -9.27
N MET A 200 3.67 14.94 -8.24
CA MET A 200 2.46 14.37 -7.64
C MET A 200 1.61 15.48 -7.03
N LEU A 201 0.30 15.34 -7.14
CA LEU A 201 -0.67 16.09 -6.35
C LEU A 201 -1.21 15.18 -5.26
N LEU A 202 -1.16 15.68 -4.03
CA LEU A 202 -1.68 15.04 -2.84
C LEU A 202 -2.83 15.89 -2.30
N GLN A 203 -4.00 15.29 -2.06
CA GLN A 203 -5.07 15.97 -1.33
C GLN A 203 -5.31 15.25 0.00
N CYS A 204 -5.27 16.02 1.08
CA CYS A 204 -5.48 15.53 2.44
C CYS A 204 -6.72 16.19 3.04
N LYS A 205 -7.50 15.43 3.80
CA LYS A 205 -8.59 15.96 4.62
C LYS A 205 -8.01 16.63 5.87
N VAL A 206 -8.48 17.82 6.19
CA VAL A 206 -8.14 18.47 7.46
C VAL A 206 -9.00 17.81 8.56
N PRO A 207 -8.43 17.35 9.69
CA PRO A 207 -9.19 16.60 10.70
C PRO A 207 -10.37 17.36 11.35
N GLU A 208 -10.45 18.68 11.18
CA GLU A 208 -11.47 19.54 11.79
C GLU A 208 -12.34 20.30 10.76
N SER A 209 -12.21 19.98 9.46
CA SER A 209 -12.92 20.66 8.36
C SER A 209 -13.18 19.70 7.19
N GLU A 210 -14.27 19.89 6.44
CA GLU A 210 -14.45 19.19 5.15
C GLU A 210 -13.52 19.72 4.05
N GLU A 211 -12.73 20.76 4.33
CA GLU A 211 -11.77 21.32 3.40
C GLU A 211 -10.63 20.35 3.10
N LEU A 212 -10.27 20.30 1.82
CA LEU A 212 -9.14 19.54 1.32
C LEU A 212 -7.93 20.45 1.19
N THR A 213 -6.82 20.10 1.84
CA THR A 213 -5.54 20.73 1.59
C THR A 213 -4.87 20.01 0.42
N GLN A 214 -4.55 20.76 -0.64
CA GLN A 214 -3.79 20.26 -1.78
C GLN A 214 -2.30 20.60 -1.63
N MET A 215 -1.45 19.65 -1.97
CA MET A 215 0.00 19.82 -2.00
C MET A 215 0.54 19.29 -3.33
N LYS A 216 1.37 20.09 -3.99
CA LYS A 216 2.02 19.76 -5.25
C LYS A 216 3.49 19.50 -5.01
N PHE A 217 3.92 18.31 -5.37
CA PHE A 217 5.29 17.83 -5.32
C PHE A 217 5.85 17.86 -6.74
N THR A 218 6.98 18.53 -6.92
CA THR A 218 7.68 18.61 -8.21
C THR A 218 9.08 18.04 -8.03
N ALA A 219 9.45 17.05 -8.83
CA ALA A 219 10.80 16.49 -8.80
C ALA A 219 11.78 17.56 -9.29
N SER A 220 12.85 17.80 -8.54
CA SER A 220 13.89 18.73 -8.98
C SER A 220 14.63 18.18 -10.20
N GLU A 221 14.95 19.07 -11.14
CA GLU A 221 15.77 18.74 -12.31
C GLU A 221 17.27 18.76 -11.99
N ASP A 222 17.62 19.36 -10.86
CA ASP A 222 19.00 19.53 -10.43
C ASP A 222 19.51 18.18 -9.91
N PHE A 223 20.52 17.65 -10.61
CA PHE A 223 21.22 16.39 -10.37
C PHE A 223 20.52 15.10 -10.86
N ASN A 224 21.17 14.44 -11.82
CA ASN A 224 20.69 13.22 -12.50
C ASN A 224 20.42 12.04 -11.54
N SER A 225 21.14 11.95 -10.41
CA SER A 225 20.91 10.94 -9.37
C SER A 225 19.60 11.18 -8.61
N ASN A 226 19.30 12.44 -8.26
CA ASN A 226 18.08 12.82 -7.55
C ASN A 226 16.85 12.59 -8.43
N LYS A 227 16.95 12.89 -9.73
CA LYS A 227 15.87 12.68 -10.71
C LYS A 227 15.46 11.21 -10.88
N LYS A 228 16.32 10.24 -10.59
CA LYS A 228 15.97 8.80 -10.59
C LYS A 228 15.30 8.39 -9.28
N LEU A 229 15.81 8.89 -8.15
CA LEU A 229 15.25 8.61 -6.82
C LEU A 229 13.84 9.18 -6.70
N SER A 230 13.61 10.44 -7.08
CA SER A 230 12.29 11.08 -7.04
C SER A 230 11.28 10.35 -7.94
N ALA A 231 11.67 9.95 -9.16
CA ALA A 231 10.78 9.18 -10.04
C ALA A 231 10.41 7.80 -9.46
N ALA A 232 11.39 7.09 -8.89
CA ALA A 232 11.15 5.82 -8.22
C ALA A 232 10.24 5.99 -6.98
N TRP A 233 10.44 7.06 -6.22
CA TRP A 233 9.62 7.40 -5.06
C TRP A 233 8.18 7.73 -5.46
N LEU A 234 7.97 8.51 -6.52
CA LEU A 234 6.63 8.81 -7.06
C LEU A 234 5.92 7.53 -7.52
N ALA A 235 6.61 6.63 -8.23
CA ALA A 235 6.05 5.35 -8.64
C ALA A 235 5.72 4.44 -7.43
N ALA A 236 6.58 4.44 -6.41
CA ALA A 236 6.34 3.73 -5.16
C ALA A 236 5.12 4.28 -4.42
N MET A 237 4.95 5.61 -4.39
CA MET A 237 3.84 6.28 -3.71
C MET A 237 2.50 6.02 -4.43
N HIS A 238 2.52 5.95 -5.75
CA HIS A 238 1.35 5.52 -6.53
C HIS A 238 0.90 4.09 -6.17
N LYS A 239 1.86 3.15 -6.08
CA LYS A 239 1.58 1.78 -5.64
C LYS A 239 1.08 1.73 -4.19
N ALA A 240 1.65 2.55 -3.31
CA ALA A 240 1.18 2.69 -1.93
C ALA A 240 -0.26 3.18 -1.86
N ALA A 241 -0.61 4.23 -2.62
CA ALA A 241 -1.97 4.77 -2.67
C ALA A 241 -3.02 3.71 -3.05
N LYS A 242 -2.69 2.85 -4.03
CA LYS A 242 -3.54 1.72 -4.41
C LYS A 242 -3.78 0.74 -3.25
N LEU A 243 -2.72 0.35 -2.55
CA LEU A 243 -2.85 -0.55 -1.39
C LEU A 243 -3.63 0.07 -0.24
N LEU A 244 -3.50 1.39 -0.01
CA LEU A 244 -4.28 2.10 1.00
C LEU A 244 -5.77 2.07 0.68
N TYR A 245 -6.13 2.34 -0.57
CA TYR A 245 -7.51 2.29 -1.04
C TYR A 245 -8.10 0.88 -0.82
N GLU A 246 -7.41 -0.17 -1.26
CA GLU A 246 -7.83 -1.56 -1.05
C GLU A 246 -7.94 -1.95 0.43
N SER A 247 -7.19 -1.30 1.33
CA SER A 247 -7.29 -1.57 2.78
C SER A 247 -8.52 -0.91 3.41
N ARG A 248 -9.01 0.20 2.83
CA ARG A 248 -10.18 0.95 3.33
C ARG A 248 -11.50 0.32 2.90
N ASP A 249 -11.50 -0.39 1.76
CA ASP A 249 -12.68 -1.07 1.19
C ASP A 249 -12.95 -2.46 1.80
N GLN A 250 -12.15 -2.92 2.79
CA GLN A 250 -12.39 -4.16 3.55
C GLN A 250 -13.20 -3.92 4.81
#